data_AF-A0A9Q3IAM2-F1
#
_entry.id   AF-A0A9Q3IAM2-F1
#
_cell.length_a   1.000
_cell.length_b   1.000
_cell.length_c   1.000
_cell.angle_alpha   90.00
_cell.angle_beta   90.00
_cell.angle_gamma   90.00
#
_symmetry.space_group_name_H-M   'P 1'
#
loop_
_entity.id
_entity.type
_entity.pdbx_description
1 polymer ?
#
loop_
_entity_poly.entity_id
_entity_poly.type
_entity_poly.pdbx_seq_one_letter_code
_entity_poly.pdbx_strand_id
1 'polypeptide(L)'
;MNDAFEYGKQKWDKTHKTPEFKVGDLILVSTLNFNNIKCPKILKDSFAGPFIMKALHGTNAVQLELSGELENKHPTFPVSLVKHYTSSDKDLFPLRDETPLEVPKLDQSE
;
A
#
# COMPACT_ATOMS: atom_id res chain seq x y z
N MET A 1 24.78 29.81 12.21
CA MET A 1 23.52 29.56 11.49
C MET A 1 23.56 28.31 10.61
N ASN A 2 24.74 27.87 10.14
CA ASN A 2 24.87 26.71 9.25
C ASN A 2 24.74 25.35 9.98
N ASP A 3 25.21 25.26 11.23
CA ASP A 3 25.20 23.99 12.00
C ASP A 3 23.80 23.40 12.23
N ALA A 4 22.78 24.24 12.43
CA ALA A 4 21.41 23.78 12.64
C ALA A 4 20.78 23.18 11.36
N PHE A 5 21.10 23.78 10.20
CA PHE A 5 20.65 23.27 8.90
C PHE A 5 21.35 21.94 8.56
N GLU A 6 22.65 21.85 8.81
CA GLU A 6 23.43 20.64 8.60
C GLU A 6 22.99 19.50 9.53
N TYR A 7 22.73 19.79 10.80
CA TYR A 7 22.20 18.81 11.75
C TYR A 7 20.83 18.28 11.31
N GLY A 8 19.94 19.16 10.85
CA GLY A 8 18.63 18.80 10.31
C GLY A 8 18.74 17.89 9.09
N LYS A 9 19.63 18.25 8.15
CA LYS A 9 19.88 17.47 6.93
C LYS A 9 20.44 16.08 7.23
N GLN A 10 21.48 15.98 8.06
CA GLN A 10 22.09 14.68 8.42
C GLN A 10 21.09 13.73 9.10
N LYS A 11 20.24 14.25 9.99
CA LYS A 11 19.19 13.47 10.65
C LYS A 11 18.14 12.98 9.66
N TRP A 12 17.75 13.84 8.72
CA TRP A 12 16.80 13.51 7.66
C TRP A 12 17.38 12.44 6.73
N ASP A 13 18.56 12.67 6.17
CA ASP A 13 19.26 11.74 5.26
C ASP A 13 19.49 10.36 5.91
N LYS A 14 19.75 10.30 7.22
CA LYS A 14 19.92 9.04 7.96
C LYS A 14 18.65 8.19 8.05
N THR A 15 17.50 8.85 8.13
CA THR A 15 16.21 8.20 8.42
C THR A 15 15.35 8.02 7.17
N HIS A 16 15.48 8.90 6.20
CA HIS A 16 14.72 8.86 4.96
C HIS A 16 15.47 8.02 3.93
N LYS A 17 14.94 6.83 3.67
CA LYS A 17 15.34 6.00 2.55
C LYS A 17 14.29 6.11 1.47
N THR A 18 14.71 6.52 0.27
CA THR A 18 13.84 6.48 -0.89
C THR A 18 13.56 5.02 -1.24
N PRO A 19 12.30 4.55 -1.19
CA PRO A 19 11.97 3.22 -1.68
C PRO A 19 12.11 3.19 -3.21
N GLU A 20 12.89 2.24 -3.70
CA GLU A 20 13.03 1.98 -5.14
C GLU A 20 11.89 1.08 -5.58
N PHE A 21 11.03 1.57 -6.48
CA PHE A 21 9.95 0.79 -7.10
C PHE A 21 10.19 0.68 -8.61
N LYS A 22 9.89 -0.47 -9.20
CA LYS A 22 10.01 -0.70 -10.64
C LYS A 22 8.65 -0.93 -11.28
N VAL A 23 8.54 -0.50 -12.54
CA VAL A 23 7.32 -0.71 -13.34
C VAL A 23 7.09 -2.21 -13.48
N GLY A 24 5.88 -2.66 -13.16
CA GLY A 24 5.52 -4.08 -13.10
C GLY A 24 5.54 -4.68 -11.69
N ASP A 25 6.05 -3.99 -10.68
CA ASP A 25 6.02 -4.49 -9.31
C ASP A 25 4.59 -4.55 -8.76
N LEU A 26 4.34 -5.54 -7.91
CA LEU A 26 3.11 -5.66 -7.13
C LEU A 26 3.22 -4.80 -5.88
N ILE A 27 2.27 -3.90 -5.70
CA ILE A 27 2.29 -2.86 -4.67
C ILE A 27 0.98 -2.86 -3.90
N LEU A 28 1.09 -2.79 -2.58
CA LEU A 28 -0.01 -2.58 -1.63
C LEU A 28 -0.22 -1.09 -1.38
N VAL A 29 -1.48 -0.63 -1.36
CA VAL A 29 -1.85 0.78 -1.07
C VAL A 29 -2.44 0.89 0.33
N SER A 30 -1.95 1.84 1.14
CA SER A 30 -2.44 2.04 2.50
C SER A 30 -3.87 2.59 2.53
N THR A 31 -4.76 1.96 3.29
CA THR A 31 -6.18 2.37 3.43
C THR A 31 -6.41 3.45 4.49
N LEU A 32 -5.34 3.97 5.11
CA LEU A 32 -5.44 4.87 6.27
C LEU A 32 -6.34 6.08 6.01
N ASN A 33 -6.22 6.69 4.82
CA ASN A 33 -6.93 7.90 4.40
C ASN A 33 -8.21 7.60 3.58
N PHE A 34 -8.61 6.35 3.49
CA PHE A 34 -9.81 5.96 2.75
C PHE A 34 -11.01 5.89 3.70
N ASN A 35 -11.95 6.82 3.49
CA ASN A 35 -13.19 6.92 4.26
C ASN A 35 -14.39 6.22 3.57
N ASN A 36 -14.23 5.82 2.31
CA ASN A 36 -15.32 5.27 1.48
C ASN A 36 -15.29 3.74 1.38
N ILE A 37 -14.38 3.08 2.10
CA ILE A 37 -14.35 1.62 2.17
C ILE A 37 -15.46 1.20 3.12
N LYS A 38 -16.26 0.20 2.73
CA LYS A 38 -17.49 -0.22 3.43
C LYS A 38 -17.28 -0.81 4.84
N CYS A 39 -16.06 -0.77 5.37
CA CYS A 39 -15.65 -1.45 6.59
C CYS A 39 -15.30 -0.45 7.72
N PRO A 40 -15.73 -0.70 8.98
CA PRO A 40 -15.30 0.09 10.14
C PRO A 40 -13.77 0.16 10.28
N LYS A 41 -13.26 1.29 10.80
CA LYS A 41 -11.81 1.57 10.92
C LYS A 41 -10.99 0.47 11.61
N ILE A 42 -11.60 -0.31 12.50
CA ILE A 42 -10.94 -1.39 13.27
C ILE A 42 -10.83 -2.68 12.45
N LEU A 43 -11.83 -2.97 11.61
CA LEU A 43 -11.92 -4.20 10.84
C LEU A 43 -11.40 -4.05 9.41
N LYS A 44 -11.13 -2.81 8.96
CA LYS A 44 -10.59 -2.57 7.63
C LYS A 44 -9.15 -3.05 7.55
N ASP A 45 -8.81 -3.69 6.45
CA ASP A 45 -7.42 -3.99 6.14
C ASP A 45 -6.63 -2.70 6.05
N SER A 46 -5.44 -2.67 6.65
CA SER A 46 -4.57 -1.49 6.63
C SER A 46 -4.01 -1.18 5.24
N PHE A 47 -4.02 -2.18 4.36
CA PHE A 47 -3.58 -2.08 2.98
C PHE A 47 -4.59 -2.78 2.06
N ALA A 48 -4.87 -2.16 0.92
CA ALA A 48 -5.68 -2.73 -0.13
C ALA A 48 -4.76 -3.26 -1.24
N GLY A 49 -5.09 -4.49 -1.68
CA GLY A 49 -4.73 -5.12 -2.96
C GLY A 49 -3.26 -5.13 -3.37
N PRO A 50 -2.74 -6.23 -3.95
CA PRO A 50 -1.58 -6.10 -4.81
C PRO A 50 -2.02 -5.47 -6.14
N PHE A 51 -1.62 -4.22 -6.37
CA PHE A 51 -1.84 -3.50 -7.63
C PHE A 51 -0.55 -3.47 -8.45
N ILE A 52 -0.67 -3.49 -9.76
CA ILE A 52 0.48 -3.41 -10.66
C ILE A 52 0.90 -1.94 -10.80
N MET A 53 2.19 -1.66 -10.60
CA MET A 53 2.73 -0.34 -10.86
C MET A 53 2.90 -0.10 -12.37
N LYS A 54 2.18 0.89 -12.90
CA LYS A 54 2.24 1.29 -14.33
C LYS A 54 3.36 2.27 -14.62
N ALA A 55 3.58 3.24 -13.75
CA ALA A 55 4.59 4.27 -13.95
C ALA A 55 5.06 4.85 -12.62
N LEU A 56 6.25 5.46 -12.64
CA LEU A 56 6.79 6.22 -11.53
C LEU A 56 6.87 7.69 -11.95
N HIS A 57 6.17 8.55 -11.21
CA HIS A 57 6.15 9.99 -11.42
C HIS A 57 7.21 10.64 -10.53
N GLY A 58 8.36 10.96 -11.13
CA GLY A 58 9.48 11.58 -10.44
C GLY A 58 10.16 10.61 -9.46
N THR A 59 10.21 10.97 -8.18
CA THR A 59 10.78 10.12 -7.11
C THR A 59 9.77 9.83 -6.01
N ASN A 60 8.64 10.54 -6.02
CA ASN A 60 7.74 10.64 -4.87
C ASN A 60 6.35 10.06 -5.13
N ALA A 61 6.00 9.78 -6.39
CA ALA A 61 4.67 9.32 -6.73
C ALA A 61 4.72 8.09 -7.65
N VAL A 62 3.83 7.15 -7.39
CA VAL A 62 3.65 5.92 -8.19
C VAL A 62 2.25 5.92 -8.78
N GLN A 63 2.14 5.49 -10.03
CA GLN A 63 0.87 5.29 -10.72
C GLN A 63 0.57 3.80 -10.76
N LEU A 64 -0.61 3.44 -10.26
CA LEU A 64 -1.06 2.07 -10.11
C LEU A 64 -2.24 1.78 -11.03
N GLU A 65 -2.39 0.52 -11.40
CA GLU A 65 -3.63 0.00 -11.99
C GLU A 65 -4.58 -0.42 -10.87
N LEU A 66 -5.54 0.45 -10.56
CA LEU A 66 -6.55 0.17 -9.54
C LEU A 66 -7.68 -0.67 -10.10
N SER A 67 -8.20 -1.58 -9.28
CA SER A 67 -9.35 -2.43 -9.58
C SER A 67 -10.26 -2.55 -8.37
N GLY A 68 -11.51 -2.95 -8.58
CA GLY A 68 -12.48 -3.18 -7.50
C GLY A 68 -12.90 -1.90 -6.78
N GLU A 69 -12.87 -1.90 -5.45
CA GLU A 69 -13.37 -0.79 -4.62
C GLU A 69 -12.63 0.54 -4.81
N LEU A 70 -11.43 0.49 -5.39
CA LEU A 70 -10.55 1.65 -5.61
C LEU A 70 -10.53 2.15 -7.05
N GLU A 71 -11.31 1.56 -7.96
CA GLU A 71 -11.35 1.95 -9.38
C GLU A 71 -11.73 3.43 -9.58
N ASN A 72 -12.63 3.94 -8.74
CA ASN A 72 -13.09 5.33 -8.78
C ASN A 72 -12.13 6.33 -8.12
N LYS A 73 -10.96 5.89 -7.66
CA LYS A 73 -9.95 6.74 -7.00
C LYS A 73 -8.84 7.10 -7.96
N HIS A 74 -8.16 8.21 -7.67
CA HIS A 74 -7.04 8.64 -8.48
C HIS A 74 -5.91 7.58 -8.42
N PRO A 75 -5.37 7.12 -9.56
CA PRO A 75 -4.43 6.01 -9.61
C PRO A 75 -3.02 6.37 -9.13
N THR A 76 -2.75 7.65 -8.88
CA THR A 76 -1.43 8.11 -8.42
C THR A 76 -1.39 8.27 -6.91
N PHE A 77 -0.42 7.61 -6.27
CA PHE A 77 -0.21 7.63 -4.83
C PHE A 77 1.20 8.09 -4.48
N PRO A 78 1.40 8.78 -3.35
CA PRO A 78 2.73 9.06 -2.86
C PRO A 78 3.43 7.78 -2.39
N VAL A 79 4.75 7.72 -2.57
CA VAL A 79 5.62 6.57 -2.18
C VAL A 79 5.52 6.18 -0.70
N SER A 80 5.10 7.12 0.16
CA SER A 80 4.92 6.89 1.60
C SER A 80 3.66 6.07 1.94
N LEU A 81 2.67 6.05 1.04
CA LEU A 81 1.40 5.33 1.23
C LEU A 81 1.38 3.99 0.52
N VAL A 82 2.51 3.56 -0.03
CA VAL A 82 2.63 2.31 -0.77
C VAL A 82 3.72 1.42 -0.19
N LYS A 83 3.54 0.11 -0.36
CA LYS A 83 4.48 -0.91 0.12
C LYS A 83 4.63 -2.01 -0.93
N HIS A 84 5.82 -2.58 -1.05
CA HIS A 84 6.02 -3.78 -1.87
C HIS A 84 5.16 -4.94 -1.37
N TYR A 85 4.52 -5.64 -2.29
CA TYR A 85 3.84 -6.89 -2.00
C TYR A 85 4.85 -8.03 -1.94
N THR A 86 4.86 -8.76 -0.82
CA THR A 86 5.67 -9.97 -0.64
C THR A 86 4.74 -11.17 -0.65
N SER A 87 4.87 -12.03 -1.66
CA SER A 87 4.15 -13.29 -1.73
C SER A 87 4.59 -14.23 -0.61
N SER A 88 3.67 -15.04 -0.10
CA SER A 88 4.00 -16.05 0.91
C SER A 88 4.83 -17.16 0.27
N ASP A 89 6.01 -17.44 0.84
CA ASP A 89 6.83 -18.55 0.41
C ASP A 89 6.23 -19.87 0.91
N LYS A 90 5.93 -20.78 -0.02
CA LYS A 90 5.27 -22.06 0.27
C LYS A 90 6.20 -23.04 0.95
N ASP A 91 7.51 -22.93 0.73
CA ASP A 91 8.49 -23.83 1.32
C ASP A 91 8.72 -23.50 2.81
N LEU A 92 8.68 -22.21 3.15
CA LEU A 92 8.80 -21.74 4.53
C LEU A 92 7.49 -21.83 5.31
N PHE A 93 6.35 -21.68 4.64
CA PHE A 93 5.02 -21.63 5.26
C PHE A 93 4.03 -22.60 4.61
N PRO A 94 4.27 -23.92 4.67
CA PRO A 94 3.45 -24.91 3.97
C PRO A 94 2.03 -25.05 4.52
N LEU A 95 1.77 -24.62 5.77
CA LEU A 95 0.45 -24.69 6.42
C LEU A 95 -0.41 -23.45 6.16
N ARG A 96 0.11 -22.47 5.43
CA ARG A 96 -0.57 -21.21 5.14
C ARG A 96 -1.34 -21.37 3.84
N ASP A 97 -2.43 -22.13 3.89
CA ASP A 97 -3.32 -22.24 2.74
C ASP A 97 -4.00 -20.90 2.48
N GLU A 98 -4.01 -20.47 1.21
CA GLU A 98 -4.79 -19.31 0.77
C GLU A 98 -6.27 -19.69 0.73
N THR A 99 -6.86 -19.95 1.89
CA THR A 99 -8.32 -20.01 1.99
C THR A 99 -8.84 -18.62 1.64
N PRO A 100 -9.66 -18.47 0.59
CA PRO A 100 -10.34 -17.22 0.34
C PRO A 100 -11.10 -16.86 1.62
N LEU A 101 -10.93 -15.63 2.11
CA LEU A 101 -11.74 -15.13 3.21
C LEU A 101 -13.20 -15.20 2.76
N GLU A 102 -13.93 -16.21 3.22
CA GLU A 102 -15.37 -16.30 2.99
C GLU A 102 -15.99 -15.11 3.72
N VAL A 103 -16.29 -14.05 2.97
CA VAL A 103 -17.03 -12.90 3.51
C VAL A 103 -18.36 -13.45 4.01
N PRO A 104 -18.68 -13.35 5.31
CA PRO A 104 -19.97 -13.79 5.81
C PRO A 104 -21.04 -13.09 5.00
N LYS A 105 -21.95 -13.86 4.38
CA LYS A 105 -23.10 -13.27 3.70
C LYS A 105 -23.86 -12.46 4.74
N LEU A 106 -23.96 -11.16 4.52
CA LEU A 106 -24.78 -10.30 5.36
C LEU A 106 -26.23 -10.75 5.11
N ASP A 107 -26.82 -11.45 6.08
CA ASP A 107 -28.25 -11.74 6.04
C ASP A 107 -28.96 -10.39 5.92
N GLN A 108 -29.61 -10.19 4.78
CA GLN A 108 -30.52 -9.07 4.58
C GLN A 108 -31.77 -9.39 5.39
N SER A 109 -31.75 -9.07 6.68
CA SER A 109 -32.96 -9.09 7.50
C SER A 109 -33.87 -7.95 7.03
N GLU A 110 -35.07 -8.34 6.59
CA GLU A 110 -36.21 -7.50 6.19
C GLU A 110 -36.65 -6.50 7.28
#